data_AF-A0AB33L0T5-F1
#
_entry.id   AF-A0AB33L0T5-F1
#
_cell.length_a   1.000
_cell.length_b   1.000
_cell.length_c   1.000
_cell.angle_alpha   90.00
_cell.angle_beta   90.00
_cell.angle_gamma   90.00
#
_symmetry.space_group_name_H-M   'P 1'
#
loop_
_entity.id
_entity.type
_entity.pdbx_description
1 polymer ?
#
loop_
_entity_poly.entity_id
_entity_poly.type
_entity_poly.pdbx_seq_one_letter_code
_entity_poly.pdbx_strand_id
1 'polypeptide(L)'
;MKYLNIIIIAILFGGCSSARNLEKIENHEVIFVLFKKSELTSKTINKPNISQEVMIGNKPQKMDWINYDYNFNDKKGTQSHFFLTYTDYDDFDDFDNDVRKKIKFKINKSFLKANKNRIITNDLINQFGVNRIRRILYSARTIFLIDKDEIKESEVLVRQVKYDYFSEE
;
A
#
# COMPACT_ATOMS: atom_id res chain seq x y z
N MET A 1 17.25 -5.37 48.67
CA MET A 1 17.66 -5.48 47.25
C MET A 1 16.67 -6.33 46.44
N LYS A 2 15.40 -5.93 46.31
CA LYS A 2 14.39 -6.69 45.53
C LYS A 2 13.71 -5.87 44.41
N TYR A 3 13.90 -4.55 44.41
CA TYR A 3 13.29 -3.64 43.43
C TYR A 3 14.21 -3.28 42.26
N LEU A 4 15.50 -3.64 42.31
CA LEU A 4 16.46 -3.33 41.24
C LEU A 4 16.24 -4.19 39.98
N ASN A 5 15.66 -5.39 40.13
CA ASN A 5 15.42 -6.31 39.01
C ASN A 5 14.15 -5.99 38.19
N ILE A 6 13.26 -5.13 38.68
CA ILE A 6 12.03 -4.76 37.96
C ILE A 6 12.32 -3.67 36.91
N ILE A 7 13.31 -2.81 37.17
CA ILE A 7 13.65 -1.69 36.27
C ILE A 7 14.37 -2.18 35.00
N ILE A 8 15.13 -3.28 35.07
CA ILE A 8 15.86 -3.82 33.91
C ILE A 8 14.93 -4.48 32.89
N ILE A 9 13.80 -5.05 33.31
CA ILE A 9 12.82 -5.68 32.41
C ILE A 9 12.02 -4.63 31.63
N ALA A 10 11.76 -3.45 32.20
CA ALA A 10 11.05 -2.37 31.52
C ALA A 10 11.91 -1.71 30.42
N ILE A 11 13.23 -1.67 30.58
CA ILE A 11 14.16 -1.03 29.62
C ILE A 11 14.36 -1.88 28.35
N LEU A 12 14.21 -3.21 28.44
CA LEU A 12 14.38 -4.11 27.28
C LEU A 12 13.21 -4.12 26.29
N PHE A 13 12.03 -3.63 26.68
CA PHE A 13 10.90 -3.44 25.75
C PHE A 13 10.79 -2.00 25.20
N GLY A 14 11.67 -1.09 25.64
CA GLY A 14 11.72 0.31 25.18
C GLY A 14 12.56 0.56 23.92
N GLY A 15 13.00 -0.49 23.22
CA GLY A 15 13.89 -0.38 22.07
C GLY A 15 13.17 -0.02 20.77
N CYS A 16 13.26 1.25 20.38
CA CYS A 16 13.12 1.81 19.02
C CYS A 16 13.19 0.78 17.87
N SER A 17 12.08 0.15 17.49
CA SER A 17 12.06 -0.87 16.43
C SER A 17 11.65 -0.35 15.05
N SER A 18 11.11 0.87 14.96
CA SER A 18 10.52 1.38 13.72
C SER A 18 11.48 2.16 12.82
N ALA A 19 12.47 2.88 13.36
CA ALA A 19 13.47 3.59 12.54
C ALA A 19 14.29 2.64 11.66
N ARG A 20 14.68 1.48 12.20
CA ARG A 20 15.38 0.41 11.46
C ARG A 20 14.52 -0.24 10.38
N ASN A 21 13.20 -0.10 10.44
CA ASN A 21 12.31 -0.69 9.44
C ASN A 21 12.27 0.18 8.18
N LEU A 22 12.32 1.51 8.32
CA LEU A 22 12.24 2.39 7.16
C LEU A 22 13.52 2.38 6.31
N GLU A 23 14.70 2.36 6.94
CA GLU A 23 15.98 2.23 6.23
C GLU A 23 16.05 0.93 5.40
N LYS A 24 15.40 -0.13 5.88
CA LYS A 24 15.29 -1.41 5.15
C LYS A 24 14.33 -1.34 3.98
N ILE A 25 13.47 -0.33 3.88
CA ILE A 25 12.49 -0.16 2.81
C ILE A 25 13.01 0.86 1.78
N GLU A 26 13.68 1.93 2.22
CA GLU A 26 14.13 3.05 1.37
C GLU A 26 14.99 2.67 0.17
N ASN A 27 15.74 1.57 0.24
CA ASN A 27 16.67 1.15 -0.80
C ASN A 27 16.17 -0.05 -1.65
N HIS A 28 14.89 -0.43 -1.53
CA HIS A 28 14.35 -1.58 -2.27
C HIS A 28 13.62 -1.13 -3.54
N GLU A 29 13.91 -1.80 -4.65
CA GLU A 29 13.18 -1.59 -5.91
C GLU A 29 11.71 -2.05 -5.83
N VAL A 30 11.43 -3.03 -4.97
CA VAL A 30 10.11 -3.61 -4.77
C VAL A 30 9.61 -3.27 -3.38
N ILE A 31 8.49 -2.56 -3.31
CA ILE A 31 7.88 -2.07 -2.08
C ILE A 31 6.54 -2.74 -1.88
N PHE A 32 6.25 -3.16 -0.65
CA PHE A 32 4.94 -3.66 -0.26
C PHE A 32 4.24 -2.62 0.62
N VAL A 33 2.96 -2.38 0.35
CA VAL A 33 2.09 -1.48 1.11
C VAL A 33 0.90 -2.27 1.63
N LEU A 34 0.63 -2.19 2.94
CA LEU A 34 -0.57 -2.74 3.55
C LEU A 34 -1.60 -1.62 3.71
N PHE A 35 -2.62 -1.64 2.86
CA PHE A 35 -3.76 -0.76 2.97
C PHE A 35 -4.69 -1.23 4.09
N LYS A 36 -5.10 -0.31 4.96
CA LYS A 36 -6.13 -0.52 5.98
C LYS A 36 -7.02 0.71 6.00
N LYS A 37 -8.31 0.55 5.68
CA LYS A 37 -9.30 1.63 5.75
C LYS A 37 -9.31 2.30 7.14
N SER A 38 -9.35 3.62 7.15
CA SER A 38 -9.38 4.47 8.35
C SER A 38 -9.99 5.83 8.02
N GLU A 39 -10.02 6.76 8.98
CA GLU A 39 -10.41 8.16 8.70
C GLU A 39 -9.46 8.81 7.66
N LEU A 40 -8.18 8.45 7.72
CA LEU A 40 -7.11 8.97 6.85
C LEU A 40 -6.93 8.18 5.55
N THR A 41 -7.66 7.09 5.34
CA THR A 41 -7.47 6.26 4.14
C THR A 41 -8.79 5.70 3.64
N SER A 42 -9.03 5.82 2.34
CA SER A 42 -10.25 5.33 1.73
C SER A 42 -9.92 4.48 0.50
N LYS A 43 -10.87 3.66 0.08
CA LYS A 43 -10.77 2.93 -1.17
C LYS A 43 -12.02 3.18 -2.00
N THR A 44 -11.82 3.49 -3.26
CA THR A 44 -12.87 3.61 -4.26
C THR A 44 -12.66 2.48 -5.25
N ILE A 45 -13.69 1.67 -5.43
CA ILE A 45 -13.72 0.62 -6.44
C ILE A 45 -14.66 1.07 -7.57
N ASN A 46 -14.37 0.72 -8.81
CA ASN A 46 -15.43 0.68 -9.81
C ASN A 46 -16.52 -0.26 -9.26
N LYS A 47 -17.77 0.22 -9.15
CA LYS A 47 -18.82 -0.53 -8.45
C LYS A 47 -18.90 -1.95 -9.04
N PRO A 48 -19.01 -3.01 -8.22
CA PRO A 48 -19.38 -4.31 -8.76
C PRO A 48 -20.75 -4.16 -9.44
N ASN A 49 -20.82 -4.52 -10.73
CA ASN A 49 -21.94 -4.29 -11.68
C ASN A 49 -21.98 -2.93 -12.39
N ILE A 50 -20.99 -2.05 -12.16
CA ILE A 50 -20.58 -1.01 -13.10
C ILE A 50 -19.10 -1.29 -13.41
N SER A 51 -18.83 -2.44 -14.02
CA SER A 51 -17.78 -2.42 -15.03
C SER A 51 -18.16 -1.27 -15.96
N GLN A 52 -17.29 -0.28 -16.16
CA GLN A 52 -17.40 0.46 -17.40
C GLN A 52 -17.30 -0.64 -18.47
N GLU A 53 -18.42 -1.01 -19.07
CA GLU A 53 -18.41 -1.78 -20.30
C GLU A 53 -17.76 -0.84 -21.29
N VAL A 54 -16.43 -0.91 -21.37
CA VAL A 54 -15.73 -0.19 -22.40
C VAL A 54 -15.95 -1.04 -23.63
N MET A 55 -16.69 -0.47 -24.59
CA MET A 55 -16.92 -1.10 -25.86
C MET A 55 -15.59 -1.06 -26.61
N ILE A 56 -14.96 -2.23 -26.72
CA ILE A 56 -13.80 -2.40 -27.56
C ILE A 56 -14.26 -3.14 -28.82
N GLY A 57 -14.34 -2.41 -29.93
CA GLY A 57 -15.12 -2.84 -31.08
C GLY A 57 -16.59 -3.09 -30.70
N ASN A 58 -17.06 -4.33 -30.85
CA ASN A 58 -18.45 -4.74 -30.55
C ASN A 58 -18.58 -5.66 -29.32
N LYS A 59 -17.56 -5.77 -28.47
CA LYS A 59 -17.59 -6.64 -27.29
C LYS A 59 -17.49 -5.82 -25.99
N PRO A 60 -18.40 -6.03 -25.02
CA PRO A 60 -18.25 -5.44 -23.70
C PRO A 60 -17.10 -6.14 -22.97
N GLN A 61 -16.11 -5.37 -22.53
CA GLN A 61 -15.04 -5.89 -21.68
C GLN A 61 -15.11 -5.26 -20.28
N LYS A 62 -14.71 -6.03 -19.27
CA LYS A 62 -14.66 -5.58 -17.86
C LYS A 62 -13.22 -5.27 -17.47
N MET A 63 -12.98 -4.04 -17.03
CA MET A 63 -11.70 -3.63 -16.45
C MET A 63 -11.89 -3.36 -14.95
N ASP A 64 -11.15 -4.10 -14.11
CA ASP A 64 -11.11 -3.79 -12.68
C ASP A 64 -10.24 -2.55 -12.44
N TRP A 65 -10.76 -1.62 -11.64
CA TRP A 65 -10.03 -0.46 -11.15
C TRP A 65 -10.31 -0.25 -9.67
N ILE A 66 -9.25 -0.03 -8.91
CA ILE A 66 -9.31 0.28 -7.48
C ILE A 66 -8.37 1.43 -7.19
N ASN A 67 -8.89 2.49 -6.60
CA ASN A 67 -8.10 3.60 -6.11
C ASN A 67 -8.02 3.56 -4.58
N TYR A 68 -6.81 3.52 -4.05
CA TYR A 68 -6.52 3.57 -2.62
C TYR A 68 -6.00 4.97 -2.27
N ASP A 69 -6.82 5.74 -1.58
CA ASP A 69 -6.56 7.11 -1.21
C ASP A 69 -5.93 7.18 0.20
N TYR A 70 -4.86 7.96 0.31
CA TYR A 70 -4.11 8.23 1.53
C TYR A 70 -4.10 9.73 1.82
N ASN A 71 -4.91 10.18 2.78
CA ASN A 71 -5.02 11.56 3.24
C ASN A 71 -4.41 11.71 4.63
N PHE A 72 -3.27 12.39 4.75
CA PHE A 72 -2.56 12.58 6.01
C PHE A 72 -2.32 14.06 6.27
N ASN A 73 -2.45 14.46 7.53
CA ASN A 73 -1.98 15.77 7.97
C ASN A 73 -0.55 15.64 8.48
N ASP A 74 0.34 16.51 8.02
CA ASP A 74 1.66 16.60 8.63
C ASP A 74 1.56 17.20 10.05
N LYS A 75 2.68 17.22 10.77
CA LYS A 75 2.74 17.78 12.15
C LYS A 75 2.41 19.28 12.21
N LYS A 76 2.42 19.99 11.09
CA LYS A 76 2.09 21.41 10.97
C LYS A 76 0.63 21.64 10.55
N GLY A 77 -0.15 20.57 10.36
CA GLY A 77 -1.53 20.64 9.90
C GLY A 77 -1.67 20.80 8.39
N THR A 78 -0.58 20.72 7.63
CA THR A 78 -0.64 20.74 6.17
C THR A 78 -1.16 19.39 5.68
N GLN A 79 -2.28 19.44 4.96
CA GLN A 79 -2.84 18.26 4.32
C GLN A 79 -1.90 17.78 3.21
N SER A 80 -1.71 16.47 3.14
CA SER A 80 -0.90 15.81 2.15
C SER A 80 -1.59 14.53 1.76
N HIS A 81 -1.56 14.27 0.46
CA HIS A 81 -2.41 13.27 -0.14
C HIS A 81 -1.62 12.48 -1.18
N PHE A 82 -1.92 11.20 -1.35
CA PHE A 82 -1.44 10.42 -2.48
C PHE A 82 -2.38 9.26 -2.76
N PHE A 83 -2.23 8.69 -3.95
CA PHE A 83 -3.01 7.54 -4.40
C PHE A 83 -2.10 6.37 -4.72
N LEU A 84 -2.63 5.18 -4.45
CA LEU A 84 -2.14 3.94 -5.06
C LEU A 84 -3.27 3.37 -5.89
N THR A 85 -3.03 3.17 -7.19
CA THR A 85 -4.08 2.77 -8.12
C THR A 85 -3.77 1.40 -8.71
N TYR A 86 -4.75 0.50 -8.63
CA TYR A 86 -4.78 -0.76 -9.37
C TYR A 86 -5.66 -0.61 -10.61
N THR A 87 -5.14 -1.07 -11.74
CA THR A 87 -5.87 -1.38 -12.97
C THR A 87 -5.44 -2.75 -13.45
N ASP A 88 -6.31 -3.50 -14.13
CA ASP A 88 -5.88 -4.78 -14.75
C ASP A 88 -4.84 -4.55 -15.87
N TYR A 89 -4.85 -3.40 -16.54
CA TYR A 89 -3.98 -3.05 -17.67
C TYR A 89 -3.37 -1.65 -17.47
N ASP A 90 -2.21 -1.40 -18.10
CA ASP A 90 -1.48 -0.13 -17.93
C ASP A 90 -2.12 1.04 -18.69
N ASP A 91 -2.72 0.75 -19.84
CA ASP A 91 -3.44 1.67 -20.72
C ASP A 91 -4.55 0.92 -21.50
N PHE A 92 -5.27 1.65 -22.35
CA PHE A 92 -6.38 1.10 -23.14
C PHE A 92 -5.92 0.19 -24.28
N ASP A 93 -4.74 0.43 -24.86
CA ASP A 93 -4.20 -0.39 -25.94
C ASP A 93 -3.82 -1.79 -25.41
N ASP A 94 -3.24 -1.84 -24.21
CA ASP A 94 -2.95 -3.09 -23.50
C ASP A 94 -4.20 -3.89 -23.20
N PHE A 95 -5.27 -3.20 -22.84
CA PHE A 95 -6.57 -3.79 -22.58
C PHE A 95 -7.23 -4.34 -23.85
N ASP A 96 -7.25 -3.57 -24.95
CA ASP A 96 -7.80 -4.01 -26.24
C ASP A 96 -7.10 -5.26 -26.78
N ASN A 97 -5.76 -5.25 -26.73
CA ASN A 97 -4.94 -6.34 -27.25
C ASN A 97 -4.76 -7.50 -26.26
N ASP A 98 -5.30 -7.40 -25.03
CA ASP A 98 -5.08 -8.33 -23.91
C ASP A 98 -3.60 -8.66 -23.67
N VAL A 99 -2.77 -7.62 -23.65
CA VAL A 99 -1.32 -7.73 -23.41
C VAL A 99 -0.91 -7.00 -22.14
N ARG A 100 0.25 -7.38 -21.59
CA ARG A 100 0.90 -6.68 -20.44
C ARG A 100 0.00 -6.49 -19.21
N LYS A 101 -0.89 -7.46 -18.94
CA LYS A 101 -1.74 -7.47 -17.74
C LYS A 101 -0.93 -7.27 -16.45
N LYS A 102 -1.44 -6.41 -15.56
CA LYS A 102 -0.81 -6.13 -14.27
C LYS A 102 -0.71 -7.36 -13.39
N ILE A 103 0.38 -7.42 -12.62
CA ILE A 103 0.67 -8.54 -11.73
C ILE A 103 -0.35 -8.56 -10.58
N LYS A 104 -1.03 -9.70 -10.45
CA LYS A 104 -1.94 -10.02 -9.34
C LYS A 104 -1.73 -11.47 -8.94
N PHE A 105 -1.44 -11.72 -7.66
CA PHE A 105 -1.15 -13.06 -7.16
C PHE A 105 -1.59 -13.24 -5.72
N LYS A 106 -1.69 -14.49 -5.28
CA LYS A 106 -2.00 -14.85 -3.91
C LYS A 106 -0.74 -15.28 -3.17
N ILE A 107 -0.65 -14.92 -1.90
CA ILE A 107 0.39 -15.39 -0.98
C ILE A 107 -0.23 -15.94 0.30
N ASN A 108 0.53 -16.76 1.02
CA ASN A 108 0.12 -17.21 2.33
C ASN A 108 0.21 -16.07 3.37
N LYS A 109 -0.75 -16.00 4.29
CA LYS A 109 -0.79 -15.00 5.37
C LYS A 109 0.47 -14.96 6.25
N SER A 110 1.23 -16.05 6.33
CA SER A 110 2.53 -16.09 7.02
C SER A 110 3.56 -15.10 6.43
N PHE A 111 3.44 -14.75 5.15
CA PHE A 111 4.29 -13.74 4.51
C PHE A 111 4.22 -12.39 5.25
N LEU A 112 3.03 -11.98 5.70
CA LEU A 112 2.85 -10.72 6.43
C LEU A 112 3.60 -10.72 7.76
N LYS A 113 3.62 -11.87 8.45
CA LYS A 113 4.35 -12.04 9.72
C LYS A 113 5.85 -12.01 9.49
N ALA A 114 6.33 -12.74 8.48
CA ALA A 114 7.75 -12.82 8.13
C ALA A 114 8.32 -11.49 7.63
N ASN A 115 7.51 -10.69 6.92
CA ASN A 115 7.94 -9.46 6.27
C ASN A 115 7.37 -8.19 6.92
N LYS A 116 6.87 -8.25 8.16
CA LYS A 116 6.22 -7.10 8.84
C LYS A 116 7.06 -5.82 8.85
N ASN A 117 8.40 -5.96 8.84
CA ASN A 117 9.35 -4.85 8.88
C ASN A 117 9.72 -4.29 7.49
N ARG A 118 9.16 -4.86 6.41
CA ARG A 118 9.41 -4.49 5.01
C ARG A 118 8.13 -4.05 4.29
N ILE A 119 7.05 -3.88 5.03
CA ILE A 119 5.73 -3.49 4.51
C ILE A 119 5.40 -2.12 5.07
N ILE A 120 5.11 -1.16 4.19
CA ILE A 120 4.64 0.17 4.56
C ILE A 120 3.20 0.04 5.08
N THR A 121 2.93 0.53 6.28
CA THR A 121 1.62 0.53 6.93
C THR A 121 1.20 1.96 7.26
N ASN A 122 -0.09 2.19 7.54
CA ASN A 122 -0.56 3.50 8.03
C ASN A 122 0.22 3.98 9.28
N ASP A 123 0.60 3.06 10.17
CA ASP A 123 1.39 3.39 11.37
C ASP A 123 2.79 3.92 11.00
N LEU A 124 3.45 3.31 9.99
CA LEU A 124 4.72 3.80 9.48
C LEU A 124 4.56 5.17 8.80
N ILE A 125 3.47 5.37 8.03
CA ILE A 125 3.17 6.67 7.40
C ILE A 125 3.00 7.76 8.47
N ASN A 126 2.19 7.49 9.50
CA ASN A 126 1.97 8.40 10.62
C ASN A 126 3.27 8.73 11.36
N GLN A 127 4.13 7.73 11.56
CA GLN A 127 5.36 7.91 12.31
C GLN A 127 6.40 8.75 11.55
N PHE A 128 6.63 8.45 10.27
CA PHE A 128 7.71 9.05 9.49
C PHE A 128 7.29 10.24 8.64
N GLY A 129 5.99 10.47 8.52
CA GLY A 129 5.42 11.52 7.71
C GLY A 129 5.27 11.09 6.25
N VAL A 130 4.17 11.52 5.67
CA VAL A 130 3.77 11.20 4.30
C VAL A 130 4.82 11.63 3.26
N ASN A 131 5.50 12.75 3.44
CA ASN A 131 6.53 13.23 2.50
C ASN A 131 7.70 12.26 2.37
N ARG A 132 8.10 11.61 3.48
CA ARG A 132 9.18 10.61 3.44
C ARG A 132 8.70 9.34 2.74
N ILE A 133 7.50 8.89 3.04
CA ILE A 133 6.90 7.72 2.38
C ILE A 133 6.71 7.97 0.88
N ARG A 134 6.27 9.15 0.48
CA ARG A 134 6.12 9.53 -0.92
C ARG A 134 7.43 9.42 -1.70
N ARG A 135 8.56 9.84 -1.12
CA ARG A 135 9.89 9.67 -1.75
C ARG A 135 10.24 8.21 -1.97
N ILE A 136 9.91 7.33 -1.00
CA ILE A 136 10.12 5.88 -1.11
C ILE A 136 9.27 5.31 -2.24
N LEU A 137 7.97 5.64 -2.25
CA LEU A 137 7.04 5.14 -3.27
C LEU A 137 7.42 5.65 -4.66
N TYR A 138 7.79 6.92 -4.80
CA TYR A 138 8.21 7.52 -6.07
C TYR A 138 9.49 6.88 -6.64
N SER A 139 10.40 6.45 -5.77
CA SER A 139 11.67 5.82 -6.18
C SER A 139 11.54 4.31 -6.45
N ALA A 140 10.40 3.71 -6.09
CA ALA A 140 10.19 2.28 -6.24
C ALA A 140 9.95 1.89 -7.70
N ARG A 141 10.63 0.85 -8.18
CA ARG A 141 10.36 0.26 -9.50
C ARG A 141 9.02 -0.47 -9.54
N THR A 142 8.63 -1.09 -8.43
CA THR A 142 7.38 -1.84 -8.33
C THR A 142 6.78 -1.69 -6.95
N ILE A 143 5.49 -1.35 -6.90
CA ILE A 143 4.73 -1.26 -5.66
C ILE A 143 3.67 -2.35 -5.68
N PHE A 144 3.67 -3.18 -4.65
CA PHE A 144 2.63 -4.15 -4.39
C PHE A 144 1.77 -3.70 -3.23
N LEU A 145 0.45 -3.74 -3.42
CA LEU A 145 -0.52 -3.40 -2.38
C LEU A 145 -1.26 -4.64 -1.91
N ILE A 146 -1.47 -4.68 -0.60
CA ILE A 146 -2.23 -5.69 0.13
C ILE A 146 -3.41 -4.98 0.80
N ASP A 147 -4.63 -5.27 0.40
CA ASP A 147 -5.83 -4.75 1.07
C ASP A 147 -6.15 -5.63 2.28
N LYS A 148 -6.10 -5.04 3.48
CA LYS A 148 -6.37 -5.76 4.73
C LYS A 148 -7.77 -6.38 4.78
N ASP A 149 -8.76 -5.77 4.12
CA ASP A 149 -10.14 -6.27 4.10
C ASP A 149 -10.31 -7.52 3.22
N GLU A 150 -9.35 -7.79 2.33
CA GLU A 150 -9.38 -8.94 1.42
C GLU A 150 -8.55 -10.13 1.91
N ILE A 151 -7.96 -10.01 3.10
CA ILE A 151 -7.23 -11.11 3.74
C ILE A 151 -8.25 -12.16 4.21
N LYS A 152 -8.21 -13.34 3.58
CA LYS A 152 -8.98 -14.52 3.98
C LYS A 152 -8.10 -15.44 4.84
N GLU A 153 -8.68 -16.49 5.41
CA GLU A 153 -8.07 -17.33 6.45
C GLU A 153 -6.56 -17.57 6.28
N SER A 154 -6.16 -18.15 5.13
CA SER A 154 -4.77 -18.49 4.80
C SER A 154 -4.20 -17.69 3.63
N GLU A 155 -5.04 -16.99 2.86
CA GLU A 155 -4.67 -16.33 1.61
C GLU A 155 -4.75 -14.81 1.69
N VAL A 156 -3.78 -14.17 1.05
CA VAL A 156 -3.70 -12.72 0.90
C VAL A 156 -3.57 -12.42 -0.59
N LEU A 157 -4.44 -11.56 -1.11
CA LEU A 157 -4.36 -11.07 -2.48
C LEU A 157 -3.38 -9.89 -2.54
N VAL A 158 -2.46 -9.93 -3.49
CA VAL A 158 -1.45 -8.91 -3.74
C VAL A 158 -1.66 -8.38 -5.15
N ARG A 159 -1.64 -7.05 -5.30
CA ARG A 159 -1.79 -6.37 -6.59
C ARG A 159 -0.64 -5.41 -6.83
N GLN A 160 -0.10 -5.39 -8.04
CA GLN A 160 0.78 -4.31 -8.47
C GLN A 160 -0.03 -3.03 -8.65
N VAL A 161 0.43 -1.94 -8.07
CA VAL A 161 -0.23 -0.63 -8.13
C VAL A 161 0.71 0.43 -8.70
N LYS A 162 0.13 1.48 -9.27
CA LYS A 162 0.82 2.72 -9.61
C LYS A 162 0.74 3.70 -8.45
N TYR A 163 1.79 4.48 -8.27
CA TYR A 163 1.81 5.61 -7.36
C TYR A 163 1.49 6.88 -8.12
N ASP A 164 0.43 7.56 -7.70
CA ASP A 164 0.00 8.83 -8.26
C ASP A 164 -0.07 9.90 -7.16
N TYR A 165 0.29 11.12 -7.50
CA TYR A 165 0.34 12.24 -6.57
C TYR A 165 -0.12 13.53 -7.23
N PHE A 166 -0.97 14.28 -6.54
CA PHE A 166 -1.34 15.64 -6.91
C PHE A 166 -0.61 16.63 -5.98
N SER A 167 0.30 17.44 -6.52
CA SER A 167 0.64 18.72 -5.89
C SER A 167 -0.31 19.76 -6.47
N GLU A 168 -1.05 20.44 -5.61
CA GLU A 168 -1.46 21.81 -5.94
C GLU A 168 -0.18 22.65 -5.96
N GLU A 169 0.12 23.27 -7.11
CA GLU A 169 1.19 24.27 -7.26
C GLU A 169 0.86 25.56 -6.50
#